data_AF-A0A815AMF5-F1
#
_entry.id   AF-A0A815AMF5-F1
#
_cell.length_a   1.000
_cell.length_b   1.000
_cell.length_c   1.000
_cell.angle_alpha   90.00
_cell.angle_beta   90.00
_cell.angle_gamma   90.00
#
_symmetry.space_group_name_H-M   'P 1'
#
loop_
_entity.id
_entity.type
_entity.pdbx_description
1 polymer ?
#
loop_
_entity_poly.entity_id
_entity_poly.type
_entity_poly.pdbx_seq_one_letter_code
_entity_poly.pdbx_strand_id
1 'polypeptide(L)'
;MLQNVAPSSAAAVGIYGLPVQSMLHEGRNKTSNNCTLTQSDILAIVIEWRNIDYCLIDEISMVGCHMLAQLHRITTIVKHTEPTTPFGSINMIFLGDFVQYPPVLERPLYSNILSPTETLANTLHTINQTHRQRNITQRDIQCKVGCALWLQVNKVFVLTEQMHSKDPLFMAMQARLRTGQCTDDDYDMLCKRVLSSDNGVKSLRESPWNLAPMLYNQLPTVVVANDRVLNHDIDNIDLRRFLLSLPDNKTEGLPGYLPIVMNMPVLITHNIATELHISNSSIGQLVRLVYDDDDENSNNNNSNNIRDAKFPINTKYIQKPLYVLVELPQCKLSSLLVDLQLTMIPILPE
;
A
#
# COMPACT_ATOMS: atom_id res chain seq x y z
N MET A 1 2.04 -5.60 27.80
CA MET A 1 2.12 -6.11 26.41
C MET A 1 2.14 -4.93 25.43
N LEU A 2 2.88 -5.03 24.33
CA LEU A 2 3.01 -3.99 23.29
C LEU A 2 2.30 -4.43 22.01
N GLN A 3 1.59 -3.49 21.39
CA GLN A 3 0.95 -3.68 20.08
C GLN A 3 1.48 -2.66 19.08
N ASN A 4 1.91 -3.12 17.92
CA ASN A 4 2.45 -2.29 16.85
C ASN A 4 1.39 -2.12 15.75
N VAL A 5 1.19 -0.89 15.30
CA VAL A 5 0.15 -0.53 14.34
C VAL A 5 0.70 0.53 13.37
N ALA A 6 0.24 0.53 12.11
CA ALA A 6 0.51 1.61 11.17
C ALA A 6 -0.68 1.86 10.24
N PRO A 7 -0.86 3.05 9.65
CA PRO A 7 -2.02 3.40 8.82
C PRO A 7 -2.05 2.68 7.47
N SER A 8 -0.93 2.12 7.02
CA SER A 8 -0.83 1.32 5.81
C SER A 8 -0.26 -0.06 6.12
N SER A 9 -0.64 -1.06 5.32
CA SER A 9 -0.09 -2.41 5.42
C SER A 9 1.43 -2.44 5.21
N ALA A 10 1.94 -1.64 4.27
CA ALA A 10 3.38 -1.51 4.01
C ALA A 10 4.15 -1.07 5.27
N ALA A 11 3.69 0.00 5.91
CA ALA A 11 4.32 0.51 7.13
C ALA A 11 4.17 -0.48 8.30
N ALA A 12 3.00 -1.13 8.42
CA ALA A 12 2.73 -2.09 9.48
C ALA A 12 3.67 -3.30 9.41
N VAL A 13 3.93 -3.81 8.20
CA VAL A 13 4.88 -4.91 7.96
C VAL A 13 6.29 -4.53 8.42
N GLY A 14 6.74 -3.29 8.18
CA GLY A 14 8.06 -2.80 8.60
C GLY A 14 8.30 -2.83 10.11
N ILE A 15 7.24 -2.78 10.91
CA ILE A 15 7.28 -2.83 12.38
C ILE A 15 6.74 -4.15 12.96
N TYR A 16 6.54 -5.18 12.10
CA TYR A 16 5.89 -6.44 12.45
C TYR A 16 4.51 -6.26 13.14
N GLY A 17 3.79 -5.20 12.77
CA GLY A 17 2.51 -4.80 13.30
C GLY A 17 1.35 -5.09 12.36
N LEU A 18 0.20 -4.47 12.67
CA LEU A 18 -1.04 -4.58 11.89
C LEU A 18 -1.48 -3.22 11.32
N PRO A 19 -2.20 -3.19 10.19
CA PRO A 19 -2.83 -1.96 9.73
C PRO A 19 -3.86 -1.44 10.75
N VAL A 20 -3.95 -0.12 10.97
CA VAL A 20 -4.97 0.48 11.87
C VAL A 20 -6.37 0.01 11.49
N GLN A 21 -6.67 -0.07 10.19
CA GLN A 21 -7.99 -0.46 9.68
C GLN A 21 -8.33 -1.93 9.98
N SER A 22 -7.33 -2.81 10.13
CA SER A 22 -7.55 -4.19 10.59
C SER A 22 -8.16 -4.20 11.99
N MET A 23 -7.68 -3.31 12.87
CA MET A 23 -8.25 -3.15 14.21
C MET A 23 -9.66 -2.57 14.20
N LEU A 24 -9.95 -1.69 13.23
CA LEU A 24 -11.26 -1.05 13.15
C LEU A 24 -12.37 -2.03 12.74
N HIS A 25 -12.05 -3.26 12.30
CA HIS A 25 -12.99 -4.30 11.81
C HIS A 25 -14.12 -3.72 10.93
N GLU A 26 -13.83 -2.62 10.22
CA GLU A 26 -14.77 -2.03 9.28
C GLU A 26 -14.77 -2.92 8.04
N GLY A 27 -15.72 -3.87 8.01
CA GLY A 27 -15.94 -4.73 6.87
C GLY A 27 -16.05 -3.90 5.60
N ARG A 28 -15.37 -4.36 4.54
CA ARG A 28 -15.32 -3.80 3.18
C ARG A 28 -16.67 -3.69 2.46
N ASN A 29 -17.81 -3.75 3.15
CA ASN A 29 -19.13 -3.54 2.57
C ASN A 29 -19.37 -2.04 2.35
N LYS A 30 -18.87 -1.54 1.22
CA LYS A 30 -19.01 -0.17 0.69
C LYS A 30 -20.46 0.26 0.36
N THR A 31 -21.48 -0.41 0.89
CA THR A 31 -22.88 -0.16 0.52
C THR A 31 -23.71 0.53 1.60
N SER A 32 -23.20 0.75 2.81
CA SER A 32 -23.90 1.57 3.80
C SER A 32 -22.94 2.49 4.56
N ASN A 33 -23.29 3.78 4.63
CA ASN A 33 -22.53 4.83 5.33
C ASN A 33 -22.51 4.67 6.87
N ASN A 34 -22.93 3.51 7.39
CA ASN A 34 -22.96 3.18 8.82
C ASN A 34 -22.48 1.74 9.01
N CYS A 35 -21.17 1.50 8.85
CA CYS A 35 -20.57 0.23 9.26
C CYS A 35 -20.57 0.20 10.79
N THR A 36 -21.51 -0.57 11.36
CA THR A 36 -21.62 -0.75 12.81
C THR A 36 -20.90 -2.06 13.13
N LEU A 37 -19.88 -2.00 13.99
CA LEU A 37 -19.16 -3.20 14.45
C LEU A 37 -20.15 -4.25 14.96
N THR A 38 -20.06 -5.48 14.47
CA THR A 38 -20.91 -6.56 14.96
C THR A 38 -20.48 -6.96 16.38
N GLN A 39 -21.38 -7.61 17.13
CA GLN A 39 -21.06 -8.08 18.48
C GLN A 39 -19.90 -9.11 18.46
N SER A 40 -19.79 -9.92 17.41
CA SER A 40 -18.67 -10.84 17.20
C SER A 40 -17.35 -10.12 16.98
N ASP A 41 -17.34 -9.05 16.17
CA ASP A 41 -16.12 -8.26 15.92
C ASP A 41 -15.63 -7.60 17.21
N ILE A 42 -16.56 -7.03 17.99
CA ILE A 42 -16.23 -6.43 19.28
C ILE A 42 -15.63 -7.47 20.22
N LEU A 43 -16.18 -8.68 20.29
CA LEU A 43 -15.65 -9.75 21.13
C LEU A 43 -14.24 -10.17 20.71
N ALA A 44 -13.98 -10.30 19.40
CA ALA A 44 -12.66 -10.63 18.89
C ALA A 44 -11.63 -9.56 19.27
N ILE A 45 -11.95 -8.29 19.03
CA ILE A 45 -11.08 -7.16 19.41
C ILE A 45 -10.87 -7.13 20.92
N VAL A 46 -11.93 -7.33 21.72
CA VAL A 46 -11.81 -7.34 23.18
C VAL A 46 -10.84 -8.41 23.64
N ILE A 47 -10.92 -9.63 23.10
CA ILE A 47 -10.01 -10.72 23.46
C ILE A 47 -8.56 -10.36 23.13
N GLU A 48 -8.32 -9.81 21.94
CA GLU A 48 -6.99 -9.44 21.48
C GLU A 48 -6.40 -8.27 22.28
N TRP A 49 -7.22 -7.25 22.57
CA TRP A 49 -6.75 -5.97 23.14
C TRP A 49 -6.86 -5.86 24.66
N ARG A 50 -7.48 -6.85 25.33
CA ARG A 50 -7.66 -6.84 26.79
C ARG A 50 -6.35 -6.70 27.56
N ASN A 51 -5.27 -7.33 27.10
CA ASN A 51 -3.99 -7.38 27.81
C ASN A 51 -2.93 -6.39 27.27
N ILE A 52 -3.29 -5.50 26.34
CA ILE A 52 -2.37 -4.51 25.76
C ILE A 52 -2.19 -3.31 26.70
N ASP A 53 -0.96 -2.99 27.06
CA ASP A 53 -0.63 -1.85 27.94
C ASP A 53 0.01 -0.68 27.16
N TYR A 54 0.63 -0.99 26.02
CA TYR A 54 1.30 -0.04 25.14
C TYR A 54 0.83 -0.25 23.70
N CYS A 55 0.55 0.84 22.99
CA CYS A 55 0.23 0.83 21.57
C CYS A 55 1.16 1.80 20.84
N LEU A 56 1.91 1.26 19.87
CA LEU A 56 2.80 2.01 19.00
C LEU A 56 2.12 2.21 17.66
N ILE A 57 2.03 3.47 17.20
CA ILE A 57 1.55 3.82 15.86
C ILE A 57 2.68 4.46 15.09
N ASP A 58 3.15 3.76 14.06
CA ASP A 58 4.12 4.30 13.10
C ASP A 58 3.41 5.05 11.97
N GLU A 59 4.14 5.93 11.29
CA GLU A 59 3.63 6.82 10.23
C GLU A 59 2.39 7.64 10.64
N ILE A 60 2.42 8.22 11.84
CA ILE A 60 1.31 9.01 12.40
C ILE A 60 0.86 10.19 11.51
N SER A 61 1.72 10.66 10.61
CA SER A 61 1.41 11.71 9.62
C SER A 61 0.28 11.32 8.66
N MET A 62 0.14 10.03 8.36
CA MET A 62 -0.92 9.49 7.51
C MET A 62 -2.21 9.17 8.28
N VAL A 63 -2.23 9.37 9.60
CA VAL A 63 -3.41 9.14 10.44
C VAL A 63 -4.28 10.40 10.51
N GLY A 64 -5.54 10.31 10.10
CA GLY A 64 -6.50 11.40 10.19
C GLY A 64 -7.15 11.54 11.57
N CYS A 65 -7.72 12.72 11.87
CA CYS A 65 -8.42 12.95 13.15
C CYS A 65 -9.61 11.99 13.32
N HIS A 66 -10.31 11.59 12.25
CA HIS A 66 -11.42 10.66 12.36
C HIS A 66 -10.93 9.25 12.75
N MET A 67 -9.92 8.73 12.04
CA MET A 67 -9.32 7.44 12.37
C MET A 67 -8.78 7.37 13.80
N LEU A 68 -8.11 8.43 14.28
CA LEU A 68 -7.63 8.49 15.66
C LEU A 68 -8.77 8.49 16.69
N ALA A 69 -9.88 9.17 16.40
CA ALA A 69 -11.07 9.17 17.25
C ALA A 69 -11.77 7.79 17.28
N GLN A 70 -11.80 7.09 16.15
CA GLN A 70 -12.32 5.73 16.08
C GLN A 70 -11.47 4.76 16.90
N LEU A 71 -10.14 4.87 16.79
CA LEU A 71 -9.21 4.10 17.60
C LEU A 71 -9.47 4.31 19.10
N HIS A 72 -9.55 5.58 19.53
CA HIS A 72 -9.91 5.93 20.91
C HIS A 72 -11.24 5.32 21.38
N ARG A 73 -12.25 5.30 20.51
CA ARG A 73 -13.55 4.69 20.83
C ARG A 73 -13.44 3.18 21.05
N ILE A 74 -12.68 2.47 20.23
CA ILE A 74 -12.52 1.01 20.32
C ILE A 74 -11.69 0.65 21.57
N THR A 75 -10.50 1.21 21.64
CA THR A 75 -9.91 1.81 22.84
C THR A 75 -10.63 1.60 24.17
N THR A 76 -11.53 2.56 24.43
CA THR A 76 -12.30 2.71 25.66
C THR A 76 -13.32 1.60 25.86
N ILE A 77 -13.94 1.10 24.79
CA ILE A 77 -14.87 -0.04 24.82
C ILE A 77 -14.14 -1.30 25.31
N VAL A 78 -12.98 -1.61 24.74
CA VAL A 78 -12.23 -2.82 25.08
C VAL A 78 -11.74 -2.80 26.53
N LYS A 79 -11.25 -1.65 26.98
CA LYS A 79 -10.72 -1.49 28.34
C LYS A 79 -11.81 -1.28 29.39
N HIS A 80 -13.08 -1.20 28.99
CA HIS A 80 -14.21 -0.90 29.87
C HIS A 80 -13.97 0.38 30.69
N THR A 81 -13.60 1.45 29.99
CA THR A 81 -13.27 2.75 30.60
C THR A 81 -14.21 3.83 30.10
N GLU A 82 -14.32 4.91 30.87
CA GLU A 82 -15.12 6.08 30.48
C GLU A 82 -14.56 6.73 29.20
N PRO A 83 -15.42 7.27 28.31
CA PRO A 83 -14.99 7.96 27.08
C PRO A 83 -14.07 9.17 27.31
N THR A 84 -14.04 9.71 28.53
CA THR A 84 -13.13 10.80 28.91
C THR A 84 -11.70 10.32 29.14
N THR A 85 -11.51 9.02 29.37
CA THR A 85 -10.19 8.41 29.57
C THR A 85 -9.49 8.24 28.22
N PRO A 86 -8.38 8.95 27.96
CA PRO A 86 -7.70 8.88 26.67
C PRO A 86 -7.23 7.46 26.38
N PHE A 87 -7.69 6.92 25.24
CA PHE A 87 -7.33 5.59 24.72
C PHE A 87 -7.52 4.44 25.73
N GLY A 88 -8.49 4.58 26.64
CA GLY A 88 -8.77 3.59 27.67
C GLY A 88 -7.57 3.26 28.56
N SER A 89 -6.74 4.25 28.86
CA SER A 89 -5.52 4.13 29.68
C SER A 89 -4.40 3.31 29.04
N ILE A 90 -4.44 3.08 27.72
CA ILE A 90 -3.32 2.50 26.98
C ILE A 90 -2.25 3.57 26.78
N ASN A 91 -0.99 3.22 27.03
CA ASN A 91 0.14 4.11 26.77
C ASN A 91 0.40 4.19 25.26
N MET A 92 0.12 5.35 24.67
CA MET A 92 0.28 5.56 23.23
C MET A 92 1.70 6.07 22.91
N ILE A 93 2.34 5.45 21.93
CA ILE A 93 3.64 5.86 21.37
C ILE A 93 3.41 6.15 19.89
N PHE A 94 3.71 7.37 19.46
CA PHE A 94 3.53 7.78 18.06
C PHE A 94 4.89 8.00 17.42
N LEU A 95 5.10 7.43 16.23
CA LEU A 95 6.25 7.67 15.38
C LEU A 95 5.78 8.16 14.02
N GLY A 96 6.62 8.94 13.36
CA GLY A 96 6.36 9.43 12.01
C GLY A 96 6.75 10.89 11.85
N ASP A 97 6.45 11.39 10.68
CA ASP A 97 6.97 12.65 10.19
C ASP A 97 5.91 13.41 9.38
N PHE A 98 5.42 14.51 9.94
CA PHE A 98 4.34 15.32 9.36
C PHE A 98 4.73 16.08 8.08
N VAL A 99 6.02 16.13 7.73
CA VAL A 99 6.48 16.73 6.46
C VAL A 99 6.38 15.74 5.30
N GLN A 100 6.15 14.44 5.57
CA GLN A 100 5.97 13.41 4.54
C GLN A 100 4.53 13.44 3.99
N TYR A 101 3.82 12.30 4.04
CA TYR A 101 2.49 12.18 3.46
C TYR A 101 1.40 12.56 4.48
N PRO A 102 0.46 13.46 4.13
CA PRO A 102 -0.74 13.72 4.93
C PRO A 102 -1.73 12.55 4.82
N PRO A 103 -2.76 12.48 5.68
CA PRO A 103 -3.80 11.46 5.56
C PRO A 103 -4.58 11.59 4.24
N VAL A 104 -4.91 10.45 3.64
CA VAL A 104 -5.70 10.39 2.40
C VAL A 104 -7.19 10.59 2.73
N LEU A 105 -7.83 11.60 2.12
CA LEU A 105 -9.26 11.90 2.26
C LEU A 105 -9.75 12.17 3.71
N GLU A 106 -8.84 12.43 4.65
CA GLU A 106 -9.18 12.81 6.03
C GLU A 106 -8.51 14.13 6.45
N ARG A 107 -8.97 14.70 7.57
CA ARG A 107 -8.34 15.90 8.15
C ARG A 107 -7.07 15.51 8.92
N PRO A 108 -5.92 16.16 8.67
CA PRO A 108 -4.69 15.95 9.45
C PRO A 108 -4.85 16.32 10.92
N LEU A 109 -4.05 15.70 11.79
CA LEU A 109 -4.07 15.92 13.25
C LEU A 109 -3.73 17.36 13.64
N TYR A 110 -2.89 18.04 12.85
CA TYR A 110 -2.48 19.43 13.06
C TYR A 110 -3.44 20.47 12.45
N SER A 111 -4.58 20.05 11.89
CA SER A 111 -5.52 20.95 11.20
C SER A 111 -6.10 22.07 12.08
N ASN A 112 -6.20 21.87 13.39
CA ASN A 112 -6.68 22.89 14.33
C ASN A 112 -5.57 23.84 14.84
N ILE A 113 -4.30 23.55 14.55
CA ILE A 113 -3.15 24.38 14.95
C ILE A 113 -2.90 25.48 13.90
N LEU A 114 -3.25 25.19 12.65
CA LEU A 114 -3.27 26.18 11.57
C LEU A 114 -4.40 27.18 11.87
N SER A 115 -3.99 28.37 12.33
CA SER A 115 -4.83 29.48 12.77
C SER A 115 -6.10 29.75 11.92
N PRO A 116 -7.14 30.40 12.49
CA PRO A 116 -8.36 30.84 11.78
C PRO A 116 -8.09 31.63 10.48
N THR A 117 -6.89 32.21 10.36
CA THR A 117 -6.42 32.99 9.21
C THR A 117 -6.15 32.14 7.96
N GLU A 118 -5.69 30.89 8.08
CA GLU A 118 -5.52 29.99 6.92
C GLU A 118 -6.82 29.32 6.51
N THR A 119 -7.77 29.22 7.46
CA THR A 119 -9.14 28.90 7.13
C THR A 119 -9.69 29.95 6.18
N LEU A 120 -9.31 31.22 6.25
CA LEU A 120 -9.78 32.22 5.30
C LEU A 120 -9.33 31.93 3.85
N ALA A 121 -8.13 31.42 3.60
CA ALA A 121 -7.67 31.12 2.22
C ALA A 121 -8.38 29.90 1.61
N ASN A 122 -8.55 28.83 2.39
CA ASN A 122 -9.29 27.63 1.96
C ASN A 122 -10.81 27.86 1.96
N THR A 123 -11.29 28.76 2.82
CA THR A 123 -12.68 29.21 2.83
C THR A 123 -12.91 30.16 1.67
N LEU A 124 -11.96 31.00 1.23
CA LEU A 124 -12.13 31.92 0.09
C LEU A 124 -12.30 31.19 -1.25
N HIS A 125 -11.65 30.04 -1.44
CA HIS A 125 -11.91 29.22 -2.64
C HIS A 125 -13.28 28.51 -2.58
N THR A 126 -13.88 28.43 -1.39
CA THR A 126 -15.20 27.85 -1.13
C THR A 126 -16.30 28.93 -0.95
N ILE A 127 -15.95 30.19 -0.66
CA ILE A 127 -16.87 31.31 -0.34
C ILE A 127 -17.67 31.75 -1.57
N ASN A 128 -17.13 31.54 -2.77
CA ASN A 128 -17.91 31.73 -4.01
C ASN A 128 -19.01 30.66 -4.20
N GLN A 129 -19.10 29.67 -3.31
CA GLN A 129 -20.25 28.79 -3.18
C GLN A 129 -20.97 29.08 -1.85
N THR A 130 -21.89 30.05 -1.91
CA THR A 130 -23.08 30.21 -1.06
C THR A 130 -22.93 29.87 0.43
N HIS A 131 -23.06 30.88 1.29
CA HIS A 131 -23.38 30.74 2.72
C HIS A 131 -24.58 29.80 2.94
N ARG A 132 -24.32 28.50 3.06
CA ARG A 132 -25.22 27.54 3.70
C ARG A 132 -24.60 27.23 5.06
N GLN A 133 -25.36 27.49 6.13
CA GLN A 133 -25.10 26.93 7.46
C GLN A 133 -24.96 25.41 7.28
N ARG A 134 -23.71 24.93 7.25
CA ARG A 134 -23.45 23.50 7.13
C ARG A 134 -23.72 22.92 8.52
N ASN A 135 -24.74 22.08 8.64
CA ASN A 135 -25.02 21.35 9.88
C ASN A 135 -23.77 20.57 10.27
N ILE A 136 -23.37 20.68 11.55
CA ILE A 136 -22.23 19.94 12.10
C ILE A 136 -22.57 18.46 11.98
N THR A 137 -21.75 17.71 11.24
CA THR A 137 -21.95 16.27 11.08
C THR A 137 -21.34 15.51 12.26
N GLN A 138 -21.77 14.26 12.47
CA GLN A 138 -21.14 13.37 13.44
C GLN A 138 -19.63 13.20 13.17
N ARG A 139 -19.24 13.14 11.89
CA ARG A 139 -17.83 13.06 11.47
C ARG A 139 -17.04 14.31 11.88
N ASP A 140 -17.65 15.50 11.82
CA ASP A 140 -17.00 16.74 12.30
C ASP A 140 -16.75 16.70 13.82
N ILE A 141 -17.69 16.15 14.59
CA ILE A 141 -17.54 15.98 16.05
C ILE A 141 -16.41 15.00 16.34
N GLN A 142 -16.37 13.85 15.65
CA GLN A 142 -15.31 12.85 15.80
C GLN A 142 -13.94 13.41 15.43
N CYS A 143 -13.84 14.17 14.34
CA CYS A 143 -12.59 14.86 14.01
C CYS A 143 -12.15 15.79 15.14
N LYS A 144 -13.05 16.57 15.76
CA LYS A 144 -12.68 17.42 16.90
C LYS A 144 -12.16 16.60 18.08
N VAL A 145 -12.76 15.45 18.37
CA VAL A 145 -12.27 14.52 19.41
C VAL A 145 -10.86 14.03 19.06
N GLY A 146 -10.63 13.55 17.83
CA GLY A 146 -9.32 13.08 17.40
C GLY A 146 -8.24 14.15 17.50
N CYS A 147 -8.53 15.36 17.03
CA CYS A 147 -7.57 16.45 17.14
C CYS A 147 -7.35 16.87 18.62
N ALA A 148 -8.38 16.82 19.48
CA ALA A 148 -8.23 17.09 20.92
C ALA A 148 -7.40 16.01 21.64
N LEU A 149 -7.51 14.73 21.22
CA LEU A 149 -6.67 13.65 21.73
C LEU A 149 -5.21 13.85 21.34
N TRP A 150 -4.94 14.29 20.11
CA TRP A 150 -3.58 14.60 19.66
C TRP A 150 -2.93 15.70 20.51
N LEU A 151 -3.69 16.73 20.90
CA LEU A 151 -3.19 17.80 21.76
C LEU A 151 -2.87 17.36 23.20
N GLN A 152 -3.28 16.15 23.61
CA GLN A 152 -2.97 15.60 24.93
C GLN A 152 -1.63 14.85 24.97
N VAL A 153 -0.91 14.73 23.85
CA VAL A 153 0.44 14.17 23.81
C VAL A 153 1.34 15.00 24.75
N ASN A 154 1.88 14.34 25.76
CA ASN A 154 2.60 15.01 26.86
C ASN A 154 4.12 15.05 26.69
N LYS A 155 4.67 14.24 25.78
CA LYS A 155 6.11 14.10 25.57
C LYS A 155 6.42 13.92 24.10
N VAL A 156 7.35 14.73 23.60
CA VAL A 156 7.79 14.71 22.20
C VAL A 156 9.32 14.58 22.18
N PHE A 157 9.80 13.68 21.34
CA PHE A 157 11.23 13.53 21.06
C PHE A 157 11.45 13.80 19.57
N VAL A 158 12.45 14.63 19.26
CA VAL A 158 12.84 14.92 17.88
C VAL A 158 14.18 14.24 17.62
N LEU A 159 14.18 13.30 16.67
CA LEU A 159 15.41 12.66 16.21
C LEU A 159 16.07 13.57 15.17
N THR A 160 17.36 13.86 15.35
CA THR A 160 18.10 14.82 14.52
C THR A 160 19.14 14.17 13.62
N GLU A 161 19.50 12.91 13.89
CA GLU A 161 20.51 12.18 13.13
C GLU A 161 19.85 11.31 12.05
N GLN A 162 20.27 11.49 10.79
CA GLN A 162 19.84 10.65 9.68
C GLN A 162 20.81 9.48 9.49
N MET A 163 20.30 8.26 9.61
CA MET A 163 21.05 7.02 9.51
C MET A 163 20.96 6.35 8.13
N HIS A 164 20.02 6.76 7.28
CA HIS A 164 19.72 6.09 6.00
C HIS A 164 20.76 6.38 4.91
N SER A 165 21.17 7.63 4.77
CA SER A 165 22.14 8.08 3.75
C SER A 165 23.47 8.42 4.41
N LYS A 166 24.58 7.95 3.86
CA LYS A 166 25.94 8.29 4.35
C LYS A 166 26.61 9.43 3.59
N ASP A 167 26.06 9.82 2.45
CA ASP A 167 26.59 10.90 1.60
C ASP A 167 26.20 12.27 2.16
N PRO A 168 27.18 13.10 2.60
CA PRO A 168 26.91 14.41 3.16
C PRO A 168 26.19 15.37 2.20
N LEU A 169 26.50 15.29 0.90
CA LEU A 169 25.87 16.18 -0.10
C LEU A 169 24.39 15.83 -0.26
N PHE A 170 24.09 14.53 -0.35
CA PHE A 170 22.72 14.06 -0.46
C PHE A 170 21.91 14.31 0.81
N MET A 171 22.51 14.16 2.00
CA MET A 171 21.86 14.51 3.26
C MET A 171 21.52 16.00 3.35
N ALA A 172 22.46 16.88 2.96
CA ALA A 172 22.23 18.32 2.95
C ALA A 172 21.10 18.72 1.99
N MET A 173 21.06 18.09 0.81
CA MET A 173 19.97 18.26 -0.16
C MET A 173 18.61 17.81 0.42
N GLN A 174 18.54 16.63 1.06
CA GLN A 174 17.30 16.14 1.69
C GLN A 174 16.80 17.08 2.79
N ALA A 175 17.71 17.63 3.60
CA ALA A 175 17.37 18.59 4.65
C ALA A 175 16.77 19.88 4.09
N ARG A 176 17.31 20.39 2.97
CA ARG A 176 16.75 21.55 2.24
C ARG A 176 15.41 21.22 1.59
N LEU A 177 15.29 20.04 0.99
CA LEU A 177 14.03 19.57 0.39
C LEU A 177 12.90 19.53 1.41
N ARG A 178 13.19 19.04 2.61
CA ARG A 178 12.25 19.01 3.74
C ARG A 178 11.70 20.39 4.10
N THR A 179 12.51 21.44 4.02
CA THR A 179 12.11 22.82 4.39
C THR A 179 11.68 23.66 3.19
N GLY A 180 11.67 23.09 1.97
CA GLY A 180 11.38 23.83 0.74
C GLY A 180 12.47 24.84 0.36
N GLN A 181 13.71 24.64 0.80
CA GLN A 181 14.86 25.52 0.57
C GLN A 181 15.84 24.95 -0.47
N CYS A 182 15.34 24.19 -1.44
CA CYS A 182 16.17 23.62 -2.50
C CYS A 182 16.89 24.70 -3.32
N THR A 183 18.10 24.39 -3.76
CA THR A 183 18.95 25.22 -4.61
C THR A 183 18.97 24.68 -6.04
N ASP A 184 19.44 25.48 -7.00
CA ASP A 184 19.64 25.01 -8.38
C ASP A 184 20.63 23.84 -8.45
N ASP A 185 21.65 23.82 -7.58
CA ASP A 185 22.59 22.70 -7.46
C ASP A 185 21.90 21.39 -7.03
N ASP A 186 20.88 21.48 -6.17
CA ASP A 186 20.08 20.32 -5.75
C ASP A 186 19.27 19.75 -6.92
N TYR A 187 18.68 20.65 -7.71
CA TYR A 187 17.95 20.29 -8.93
C TYR A 187 18.87 19.59 -9.93
N ASP A 188 20.03 20.18 -10.24
CA ASP A 188 21.01 19.60 -11.15
C ASP A 188 21.52 18.24 -10.65
N MET A 189 21.70 18.08 -9.33
CA MET A 189 22.07 16.80 -8.74
C MET A 189 21.00 15.72 -8.95
N LEU A 190 19.71 16.07 -8.86
CA LEU A 190 18.60 15.15 -9.12
C LEU A 190 18.47 14.84 -10.62
N CYS A 191 18.66 15.83 -11.49
CA CYS A 191 18.62 15.65 -12.94
C CYS A 191 19.67 14.66 -13.45
N LYS A 192 20.84 14.58 -12.80
CA LYS A 192 21.86 13.55 -13.10
C LYS A 192 21.35 12.11 -12.88
N ARG A 193 20.32 11.90 -12.06
CA ARG A 193 19.70 10.59 -11.82
C ARG A 193 18.58 10.24 -12.80
N VAL A 194 18.13 11.21 -13.60
CA VAL A 194 17.16 10.96 -14.66
C VAL A 194 17.90 10.33 -15.84
N LEU A 195 17.57 9.08 -16.15
CA LEU A 195 18.10 8.42 -17.34
C LEU A 195 17.56 9.13 -18.58
N SER A 196 18.47 9.76 -19.33
CA SER A 196 18.19 10.32 -20.65
C SER A 196 18.97 9.54 -21.71
N SER A 197 18.71 9.80 -22.99
CA SER A 197 19.48 9.26 -24.12
C SER A 197 20.99 9.47 -23.98
N ASP A 198 21.38 10.57 -23.31
CA ASP A 198 22.77 11.01 -23.19
C ASP A 198 23.45 10.46 -21.92
N ASN A 199 22.66 10.12 -20.90
CA ASN A 199 23.13 9.75 -19.55
C ASN A 199 22.86 8.27 -19.22
N GLY A 200 22.03 7.61 -20.03
CA GLY A 200 21.66 6.20 -19.88
C GLY A 200 22.73 5.26 -20.44
N VAL A 201 22.61 3.99 -20.06
CA VAL A 201 23.44 2.92 -20.61
C VAL A 201 23.11 2.78 -22.09
N LYS A 202 24.02 3.22 -22.97
CA LYS A 202 23.83 3.16 -24.43
C LYS A 202 23.66 1.72 -24.92
N SER A 203 24.33 0.77 -24.27
CA SER A 203 24.16 -0.65 -24.50
C SER A 203 24.49 -1.48 -23.26
N LEU A 204 23.66 -2.48 -22.97
CA LEU A 204 23.96 -3.50 -21.95
C LEU A 204 25.20 -4.36 -22.32
N ARG A 205 25.73 -4.21 -23.54
CA ARG A 205 26.97 -4.83 -24.02
C ARG A 205 28.23 -4.04 -23.68
N GLU A 206 28.09 -2.87 -23.05
CA GLU A 206 29.22 -2.06 -22.59
C GLU A 206 29.49 -2.28 -21.10
N SER A 207 30.73 -2.01 -20.68
CA SER A 207 31.13 -2.13 -19.27
C SER A 207 30.46 -1.06 -18.39
N PRO A 208 30.04 -1.38 -17.15
CA PRO A 208 30.20 -2.65 -16.43
C PRO A 208 29.12 -3.71 -16.71
N TRP A 209 28.10 -3.40 -17.51
CA TRP A 209 26.94 -4.27 -17.75
C TRP A 209 27.28 -5.53 -18.54
N ASN A 210 28.29 -5.47 -19.41
CA ASN A 210 28.82 -6.65 -20.11
C ASN A 210 29.50 -7.67 -19.18
N LEU A 211 29.89 -7.24 -17.97
CA LEU A 211 30.45 -8.10 -16.92
C LEU A 211 29.38 -8.53 -15.92
N ALA A 212 28.20 -7.90 -15.94
CA ALA A 212 27.08 -8.33 -15.12
C ALA A 212 26.61 -9.69 -15.65
N PRO A 213 26.56 -10.73 -14.81
CA PRO A 213 26.05 -12.02 -15.23
C PRO A 213 24.58 -11.84 -15.63
N MET A 214 24.29 -11.93 -16.93
CA MET A 214 22.91 -11.98 -17.43
C MET A 214 22.30 -13.30 -16.95
N LEU A 215 21.50 -13.22 -15.90
CA LEU A 215 21.08 -14.39 -15.13
C LEU A 215 20.10 -15.33 -15.84
N TYR A 216 19.56 -15.00 -17.02
CA TYR A 216 18.55 -15.87 -17.64
C TYR A 216 18.64 -15.90 -19.17
N ASN A 217 18.96 -17.08 -19.70
CA ASN A 217 18.60 -17.51 -21.07
C ASN A 217 17.16 -18.05 -21.12
N GLN A 218 16.30 -17.61 -20.19
CA GLN A 218 14.90 -18.02 -20.14
C GLN A 218 14.07 -17.14 -21.07
N LEU A 219 13.22 -17.77 -21.87
CA LEU A 219 12.29 -17.05 -22.73
C LEU A 219 11.34 -16.21 -21.86
N PRO A 220 11.10 -14.94 -22.21
CA PRO A 220 10.15 -14.12 -21.48
C PRO A 220 8.78 -14.80 -21.52
N THR A 221 8.17 -14.93 -20.35
CA THR A 221 6.82 -15.46 -20.21
C THR A 221 5.88 -14.30 -19.93
N VAL A 222 4.77 -14.21 -20.63
CA VAL A 222 3.76 -13.17 -20.46
C VAL A 222 2.44 -13.84 -20.14
N VAL A 223 1.88 -13.50 -18.99
CA VAL A 223 0.49 -13.86 -18.65
C VAL A 223 -0.42 -12.80 -19.25
N VAL A 224 -1.41 -13.25 -20.01
CA VAL A 224 -2.35 -12.41 -20.73
C VAL A 224 -3.64 -12.37 -19.93
N ALA A 225 -4.18 -11.17 -19.71
CA ALA A 225 -5.46 -10.99 -19.04
C ALA A 225 -6.58 -11.73 -19.79
N ASN A 226 -7.49 -12.30 -19.02
CA ASN A 226 -8.65 -13.03 -19.54
C ASN A 226 -9.94 -12.30 -19.12
N ASP A 227 -10.22 -11.19 -19.80
CA ASP A 227 -11.38 -10.35 -19.51
C ASP A 227 -12.71 -11.02 -19.91
N ARG A 228 -13.73 -10.81 -19.08
CA ARG A 228 -15.10 -11.32 -19.30
C ARG A 228 -16.13 -10.22 -19.18
N VAL A 229 -17.20 -10.30 -19.98
CA VAL A 229 -18.37 -9.42 -19.88
C VAL A 229 -19.55 -10.25 -19.43
N LEU A 230 -20.13 -9.93 -18.27
CA LEU A 230 -21.27 -10.67 -17.69
C LEU A 230 -21.00 -12.19 -17.61
N ASN A 231 -19.78 -12.58 -17.21
CA ASN A 231 -19.30 -13.98 -17.16
C ASN A 231 -19.18 -14.70 -18.52
N HIS A 232 -19.34 -14.00 -19.63
CA HIS A 232 -19.07 -14.53 -20.96
C HIS A 232 -17.70 -14.10 -21.45
N ASP A 233 -17.01 -15.02 -22.13
CA ASP A 233 -15.74 -14.73 -22.79
C ASP A 233 -15.98 -13.75 -23.95
N ILE A 234 -14.98 -12.91 -24.23
CA ILE A 234 -15.08 -11.88 -25.27
C ILE A 234 -14.68 -12.48 -26.61
N ASP A 235 -15.68 -12.77 -27.46
CA ASP A 235 -15.45 -13.30 -28.81
C ASP A 235 -14.94 -12.24 -29.80
N ASN A 236 -15.20 -10.96 -29.53
CA ASN A 236 -14.78 -9.86 -30.40
C ASN A 236 -13.28 -9.57 -30.25
N ILE A 237 -12.52 -9.88 -31.30
CA ILE A 237 -11.06 -9.76 -31.35
C ILE A 237 -10.60 -8.31 -31.17
N ASP A 238 -11.29 -7.34 -31.79
CA ASP A 238 -10.90 -5.92 -31.71
C ASP A 238 -11.15 -5.36 -30.31
N LEU A 239 -12.26 -5.74 -29.68
CA LEU A 239 -12.55 -5.39 -28.29
C LEU A 239 -11.50 -5.99 -27.34
N ARG A 240 -11.13 -7.26 -27.53
CA ARG A 240 -10.10 -7.92 -26.73
C ARG A 240 -8.75 -7.22 -26.84
N ARG A 241 -8.30 -6.88 -28.05
CA ARG A 241 -7.05 -6.13 -28.26
C ARG A 241 -7.09 -4.76 -27.62
N PHE A 242 -8.23 -4.07 -27.72
CA PHE A 242 -8.43 -2.78 -27.08
C PHE A 242 -8.26 -2.88 -25.55
N LEU A 243 -8.94 -3.85 -24.92
CA LEU A 243 -8.85 -4.07 -23.47
C LEU A 243 -7.41 -4.41 -23.02
N LEU A 244 -6.72 -5.30 -23.74
CA LEU A 244 -5.34 -5.66 -23.45
C LEU A 244 -4.35 -4.48 -23.59
N SER A 245 -4.71 -3.48 -24.40
CA SER A 245 -3.91 -2.27 -24.62
C SER A 245 -4.19 -1.14 -23.62
N LEU A 246 -5.21 -1.28 -22.77
CA LEU A 246 -5.55 -0.25 -21.80
C LEU A 246 -4.41 -0.08 -20.78
N PRO A 247 -4.15 1.17 -20.35
CA PRO A 247 -3.26 1.41 -19.24
C PRO A 247 -3.85 0.83 -17.96
N ASP A 248 -2.98 0.31 -17.09
CA ASP A 248 -3.30 -0.30 -15.80
C ASP A 248 -4.15 0.60 -14.88
N ASN A 249 -3.97 1.91 -14.95
CA ASN A 249 -4.78 2.88 -14.21
C ASN A 249 -6.28 2.91 -14.59
N LYS A 250 -6.67 2.28 -15.72
CA LYS A 250 -8.06 2.07 -16.14
C LYS A 250 -8.59 0.68 -15.77
N THR A 251 -7.75 -0.21 -15.28
CA THR A 251 -8.04 -1.62 -15.00
C THR A 251 -7.65 -2.00 -13.57
N GLU A 252 -7.84 -1.06 -12.62
CA GLU A 252 -7.55 -1.27 -11.19
C GLU A 252 -6.11 -1.72 -10.88
N GLY A 253 -5.16 -1.36 -11.73
CA GLY A 253 -3.76 -1.74 -11.60
C GLY A 253 -3.41 -3.12 -12.17
N LEU A 254 -4.34 -3.77 -12.89
CA LEU A 254 -4.12 -5.06 -13.54
C LEU A 254 -3.79 -4.86 -15.03
N PRO A 255 -2.57 -5.14 -15.48
CA PRO A 255 -2.21 -4.95 -16.88
C PRO A 255 -2.80 -6.04 -17.78
N GLY A 256 -3.10 -5.70 -19.04
CA GLY A 256 -3.51 -6.68 -20.05
C GLY A 256 -2.41 -7.72 -20.35
N TYR A 257 -1.15 -7.31 -20.26
CA TYR A 257 0.02 -8.16 -20.40
C TYR A 257 0.90 -8.05 -19.17
N LEU A 258 1.02 -9.14 -18.41
CA LEU A 258 1.88 -9.22 -17.23
C LEU A 258 3.15 -10.01 -17.60
N PRO A 259 4.29 -9.33 -17.86
CA PRO A 259 5.56 -10.01 -18.07
C PRO A 259 6.06 -10.60 -16.76
N ILE A 260 6.43 -11.87 -16.80
CA ILE A 260 6.86 -12.64 -15.64
C ILE A 260 8.21 -13.29 -15.93
N VAL A 261 9.12 -13.15 -14.97
CA VAL A 261 10.44 -13.79 -14.98
C VAL A 261 10.63 -14.52 -13.65
N MET A 262 11.11 -15.76 -13.72
CA MET A 262 11.39 -16.54 -12.52
C MET A 262 12.34 -15.78 -11.58
N ASN A 263 12.09 -15.86 -10.27
CA ASN A 263 12.81 -15.14 -9.23
C ASN A 263 12.63 -13.61 -9.25
N MET A 264 11.71 -13.06 -10.05
CA MET A 264 11.41 -11.65 -9.96
C MET A 264 10.75 -11.32 -8.60
N PRO A 265 11.05 -10.14 -8.02
CA PRO A 265 10.29 -9.64 -6.88
C PRO A 265 8.86 -9.36 -7.32
N VAL A 266 7.90 -9.77 -6.48
CA VAL A 266 6.47 -9.53 -6.69
C VAL A 266 5.89 -8.79 -5.49
N LEU A 267 4.89 -7.96 -5.75
CA LEU A 267 4.18 -7.21 -4.73
C LEU A 267 2.75 -7.72 -4.63
N ILE A 268 2.33 -8.07 -3.42
CA ILE A 268 0.92 -8.34 -3.16
C ILE A 268 0.16 -7.02 -3.19
N THR A 269 -0.91 -6.92 -3.98
CA THR A 269 -1.70 -5.68 -4.14
C THR A 269 -2.92 -5.61 -3.22
N HIS A 270 -3.25 -6.72 -2.55
CA HIS A 270 -4.45 -6.86 -1.73
C HIS A 270 -4.14 -7.32 -0.31
N ASN A 271 -4.96 -6.88 0.65
CA ASN A 271 -4.93 -7.42 2.01
C ASN A 271 -5.66 -8.77 2.01
N ILE A 272 -4.91 -9.86 2.16
CA ILE A 272 -5.42 -11.24 2.18
C ILE A 272 -5.54 -11.72 3.64
N ALA A 273 -4.42 -11.76 4.36
CA ALA A 273 -4.32 -12.19 5.75
C ALA A 273 -3.29 -11.32 6.48
N THR A 274 -3.72 -10.16 6.98
CA THR A 274 -2.83 -9.15 7.59
C THR A 274 -2.11 -9.66 8.84
N GLU A 275 -2.76 -10.54 9.59
CA GLU A 275 -2.28 -11.25 10.76
C GLU A 275 -1.15 -12.24 10.45
N LEU A 276 -1.13 -12.77 9.22
CA LEU A 276 -0.05 -13.61 8.70
C LEU A 276 1.01 -12.79 7.94
N HIS A 277 0.89 -11.46 7.93
CA HIS A 277 1.69 -10.54 7.12
C HIS A 277 1.58 -10.78 5.60
N ILE A 278 0.42 -11.23 5.13
CA ILE A 278 0.08 -11.36 3.71
C ILE A 278 -0.87 -10.21 3.36
N SER A 279 -0.28 -9.07 3.04
CA SER A 279 -1.02 -7.82 2.88
C SER A 279 -0.56 -6.99 1.69
N ASN A 280 -1.33 -5.95 1.34
CA ASN A 280 -0.91 -5.03 0.29
C ASN A 280 0.49 -4.49 0.60
N SER A 281 1.34 -4.46 -0.42
CA SER A 281 2.76 -4.11 -0.38
C SER A 281 3.70 -5.14 0.26
N SER A 282 3.20 -6.33 0.60
CA SER A 282 4.09 -7.43 1.01
C SER A 282 4.91 -7.88 -0.20
N ILE A 283 6.23 -7.92 -0.02
CA ILE A 283 7.17 -8.30 -1.08
C ILE A 283 7.43 -9.80 -0.97
N GLY A 284 7.26 -10.49 -2.08
CA GLY A 284 7.62 -11.89 -2.24
C GLY A 284 8.55 -12.10 -3.43
N GLN A 285 8.99 -13.33 -3.60
CA GLN A 285 9.76 -13.76 -4.75
C GLN A 285 8.96 -14.79 -5.54
N LEU A 286 8.85 -14.59 -6.85
CA LEU A 286 8.22 -15.58 -7.71
C LEU A 286 9.09 -16.83 -7.82
N VAL A 287 8.56 -17.99 -7.43
CA VAL A 287 9.29 -19.26 -7.48
C VAL A 287 8.83 -20.15 -8.62
N ARG A 288 7.53 -20.22 -8.91
CA ARG A 288 7.00 -21.05 -9.99
C ARG A 288 5.72 -20.50 -10.58
N LEU A 289 5.56 -20.61 -11.90
CA LEU A 289 4.29 -20.45 -12.58
C LEU A 289 3.79 -21.84 -12.99
N VAL A 290 2.56 -22.19 -12.61
CA VAL A 290 1.94 -23.48 -12.91
C VAL A 290 0.74 -23.25 -13.83
N TYR A 291 0.67 -24.00 -14.92
CA TYR A 291 -0.36 -23.92 -15.97
C TYR A 291 -0.43 -25.29 -16.67
N ASP A 292 -1.56 -25.57 -17.34
CA ASP A 292 -1.72 -26.80 -18.11
C ASP A 292 -1.00 -26.70 -19.47
N ASP A 293 -0.34 -27.79 -19.89
CA ASP A 293 0.40 -27.86 -21.16
C ASP A 293 -0.51 -27.79 -22.40
N ASP A 294 -1.83 -27.97 -22.27
CA ASP A 294 -2.80 -27.82 -23.36
C ASP A 294 -2.88 -26.38 -23.90
N ASP A 295 -2.45 -25.38 -23.12
CA ASP A 295 -2.25 -23.99 -23.58
C ASP A 295 -1.08 -23.87 -24.58
N GLU A 296 -0.13 -24.83 -24.64
CA GLU A 296 0.95 -24.81 -25.64
C GLU A 296 0.46 -25.24 -27.04
N ASN A 297 -0.46 -26.21 -27.13
CA ASN A 297 -0.83 -26.87 -28.39
C ASN A 297 -2.07 -26.29 -29.08
N SER A 298 -2.97 -25.60 -28.36
CA SER A 298 -4.14 -24.93 -28.97
C SER A 298 -3.78 -23.63 -29.73
N ASN A 299 -2.51 -23.22 -29.67
CA ASN A 299 -2.04 -21.90 -30.10
C ASN A 299 -1.69 -21.76 -31.59
N ASN A 300 -1.67 -22.82 -32.41
CA ASN A 300 -1.25 -22.63 -33.81
C ASN A 300 -2.24 -21.86 -34.70
N ASN A 301 -3.54 -21.79 -34.35
CA ASN A 301 -4.53 -21.02 -35.14
C ASN A 301 -4.99 -19.71 -34.47
N ASN A 302 -4.85 -19.54 -33.14
CA ASN A 302 -5.27 -18.33 -32.40
C ASN A 302 -4.12 -17.46 -31.85
N SER A 303 -2.85 -17.91 -31.91
CA SER A 303 -1.71 -17.20 -31.31
C SER A 303 -1.43 -15.80 -31.88
N ASN A 304 -1.83 -15.52 -33.12
CA ASN A 304 -1.62 -14.20 -33.73
C ASN A 304 -2.53 -13.11 -33.13
N ASN A 305 -3.60 -13.47 -32.41
CA ASN A 305 -4.55 -12.49 -31.87
C ASN A 305 -4.14 -11.95 -30.50
N ILE A 306 -3.17 -12.59 -29.85
CA ILE A 306 -2.78 -12.33 -28.46
C ILE A 306 -1.37 -11.75 -28.36
N ARG A 307 -0.52 -11.97 -29.37
CA ARG A 307 0.84 -11.45 -29.41
C ARG A 307 0.86 -9.92 -29.50
N ASP A 308 1.56 -9.27 -28.58
CA ASP A 308 1.90 -7.86 -28.70
C ASP A 308 3.28 -7.75 -29.38
N ALA A 309 3.39 -6.91 -30.40
CA ALA A 309 4.63 -6.64 -31.13
C ALA A 309 5.75 -6.05 -30.24
N LYS A 310 5.39 -5.56 -29.05
CA LYS A 310 6.34 -5.06 -28.05
C LYS A 310 7.22 -6.14 -27.42
N PHE A 311 6.78 -7.40 -27.41
CA PHE A 311 7.56 -8.49 -26.82
C PHE A 311 8.36 -9.27 -27.89
N PRO A 312 9.53 -9.85 -27.53
CA PRO A 312 10.33 -10.64 -28.46
C PRO A 312 9.55 -11.79 -29.12
N ILE A 313 9.96 -12.19 -30.32
CA ILE A 313 9.28 -13.23 -31.12
C ILE A 313 9.16 -14.57 -30.37
N ASN A 314 10.13 -14.90 -29.51
CA ASN A 314 10.17 -16.15 -28.75
C ASN A 314 9.49 -16.03 -27.38
N THR A 315 8.64 -15.03 -27.16
CA THR A 315 7.88 -14.85 -25.91
C THR A 315 6.82 -15.93 -25.77
N LYS A 316 6.76 -16.58 -24.60
CA LYS A 316 5.71 -17.53 -24.25
C LYS A 316 4.51 -16.78 -23.69
N TYR A 317 3.32 -17.00 -24.25
CA TYR A 317 2.08 -16.38 -23.78
C TYR A 317 1.19 -17.43 -23.09
N ILE A 318 0.69 -17.11 -21.90
CA ILE A 318 -0.16 -17.99 -21.07
C ILE A 318 -1.45 -17.23 -20.77
N GLN A 319 -2.60 -17.89 -20.88
CA GLN A 319 -3.91 -17.25 -20.63
C GLN A 319 -4.58 -17.76 -19.36
N LYS A 320 -4.29 -19.00 -18.97
CA LYS A 320 -4.94 -19.65 -17.85
C LYS A 320 -3.91 -20.34 -16.95
N PRO A 321 -3.11 -19.55 -16.20
CA PRO A 321 -2.31 -20.15 -15.14
C PRO A 321 -3.24 -20.84 -14.13
N LEU A 322 -2.82 -21.96 -13.58
CA LEU A 322 -3.52 -22.63 -12.48
C LEU A 322 -3.23 -21.89 -11.17
N TYR A 323 -1.96 -21.60 -10.92
CA TYR A 323 -1.52 -20.82 -9.77
C TYR A 323 -0.07 -20.34 -9.95
N VAL A 324 0.28 -19.34 -9.15
CA VAL A 324 1.63 -18.82 -9.02
C VAL A 324 2.14 -19.18 -7.63
N LEU A 325 3.32 -19.78 -7.55
CA LEU A 325 3.98 -20.08 -6.28
C LEU A 325 4.91 -18.93 -5.91
N VAL A 326 4.62 -18.27 -4.80
CA VAL A 326 5.38 -17.12 -4.30
C VAL A 326 5.98 -17.44 -2.95
N GLU A 327 7.27 -17.15 -2.79
CA GLU A 327 7.94 -17.18 -1.49
C GLU A 327 7.72 -15.84 -0.78
N LEU A 328 7.16 -15.87 0.42
CA LEU A 328 6.90 -14.71 1.27
C LEU A 328 7.68 -14.88 2.58
N PRO A 329 8.93 -14.39 2.65
CA PRO A 329 9.82 -14.62 3.80
C PRO A 329 9.32 -13.98 5.09
N GLN A 330 8.45 -12.98 5.00
CA GLN A 330 7.88 -12.26 6.14
C GLN A 330 6.60 -12.90 6.69
N CYS A 331 6.09 -13.95 6.04
CA CYS A 331 4.85 -14.59 6.45
C CYS A 331 5.02 -15.45 7.71
N LYS A 332 4.05 -15.38 8.63
CA LYS A 332 3.98 -16.19 9.85
C LYS A 332 3.04 -17.39 9.68
N LEU A 333 3.36 -18.32 8.78
CA LEU A 333 2.62 -19.59 8.68
C LEU A 333 3.03 -20.54 9.82
N SER A 334 2.12 -20.82 10.75
CA SER A 334 2.32 -21.83 11.79
C SER A 334 2.13 -23.24 11.22
N SER A 335 3.22 -23.97 10.98
CA SER A 335 3.41 -25.44 10.92
C SER A 335 2.33 -26.39 10.36
N LEU A 336 1.24 -25.93 9.74
CA LEU A 336 0.07 -26.75 9.38
C LEU A 336 0.14 -27.34 7.97
N LEU A 337 1.09 -26.90 7.14
CA LEU A 337 1.34 -27.45 5.81
C LEU A 337 2.63 -28.28 5.87
N VAL A 338 2.47 -29.58 6.09
CA VAL A 338 3.55 -30.54 6.38
C VAL A 338 4.53 -30.74 5.21
N ASP A 339 4.16 -30.33 3.98
CA ASP A 339 4.92 -30.64 2.76
C ASP A 339 5.43 -29.41 1.97
N LEU A 340 5.12 -28.18 2.40
CA LEU A 340 5.62 -26.95 1.77
C LEU A 340 6.57 -26.24 2.74
N GLN A 341 7.71 -25.75 2.22
CA GLN A 341 8.54 -24.81 2.96
C GLN A 341 7.64 -23.67 3.47
N LEU A 342 7.71 -23.35 4.76
CA LEU A 342 6.73 -22.53 5.50
C LEU A 342 6.52 -21.10 4.94
N THR A 343 7.29 -20.69 3.94
CA THR A 343 7.22 -19.39 3.26
C THR A 343 6.55 -19.46 1.89
N MET A 344 6.17 -20.65 1.41
CA MET A 344 5.70 -20.88 0.04
C MET A 344 4.18 -20.88 -0.04
N ILE A 345 3.63 -19.88 -0.74
CA ILE A 345 2.18 -19.68 -0.84
C ILE A 345 1.73 -19.80 -2.31
N PRO A 346 0.80 -20.73 -2.62
CA PRO A 346 0.15 -20.74 -3.91
C PRO A 346 -0.89 -19.60 -4.00
N ILE A 347 -0.72 -18.74 -4.99
CA ILE A 347 -1.64 -17.64 -5.32
C ILE A 347 -2.42 -18.05 -6.56
N LEU A 348 -3.74 -18.15 -6.42
CA LEU A 348 -4.65 -18.47 -7.50
C LEU A 348 -4.96 -17.20 -8.31
N PRO A 349 -5.07 -17.29 -9.64
CA PRO A 349 -5.60 -16.19 -10.45
C PRO A 349 -7.11 -16.03 -10.18
N GLU A 350 -7.57 -14.78 -10.16
CA GLU A 350 -8.99 -14.41 -9.95
C GLU A 350 -9.86 -14.60 -11.20
#